data_AF-A0A7D9JBV3-F1
#
_entry.id   AF-A0A7D9JBV3-F1
#
_cell.length_a   1.000
_cell.length_b   1.000
_cell.length_c   1.000
_cell.angle_alpha   90.00
_cell.angle_beta   90.00
_cell.angle_gamma   90.00
#
_symmetry.space_group_name_H-M   'P 1'
#
loop_
_entity.id
_entity.type
_entity.pdbx_description
1 polymer ?
#
loop_
_entity_poly.entity_id
_entity_poly.type
_entity_poly.pdbx_seq_one_letter_code
_entity_poly.pdbx_strand_id
1 'polypeptide(L)'
;MVRNAKLVGQSIIAYLQQKGYPEVALHFVKDERTRFGLALECGNIDAALEAARALDDKACWEKLGAVALRQGNHQIVEMAYQRTKNFERLSFLYLITGNVEKLRKMMKISEIRKDVSGQYHNALYAGDVEERVKLLKSLGQGSLAYLTAATHGLEEESENIKAEFNLDSDKIPAVNPNARLLRPAVPVLPNEVNWPLLTVSKSVFEGAVSK
;
A
#
# COMPACT_ATOMS: atom_id res chain seq x y z
N MET A 1 -30.18 35.37 -13.76
CA MET A 1 -30.81 35.37 -12.42
C MET A 1 -30.32 34.15 -11.65
N VAL A 2 -29.28 34.33 -10.81
CA VAL A 2 -28.61 33.24 -10.09
C VAL A 2 -29.48 32.84 -8.90
N ARG A 3 -29.85 31.55 -8.80
CA ARG A 3 -30.68 31.02 -7.73
C ARG A 3 -29.93 31.10 -6.39
N ASN A 4 -30.29 32.08 -5.54
CA ASN A 4 -29.65 32.40 -4.25
C ASN A 4 -29.63 31.25 -3.21
N ALA A 5 -30.44 30.20 -3.36
CA ALA A 5 -30.49 29.10 -2.40
C ALA A 5 -29.19 28.27 -2.31
N LYS A 6 -28.41 28.16 -3.41
CA LYS A 6 -27.12 27.41 -3.38
C LYS A 6 -26.02 28.17 -2.62
N LEU A 7 -25.99 29.50 -2.75
CA LEU A 7 -24.97 30.34 -2.09
C LEU A 7 -25.14 30.35 -0.57
N VAL A 8 -26.38 30.38 -0.07
CA VAL A 8 -26.65 30.34 1.38
C VAL A 8 -26.22 29.00 2.00
N GLY A 9 -26.40 27.88 1.27
CA GLY A 9 -25.91 26.58 1.73
C GLY A 9 -24.38 26.53 1.86
N GLN A 10 -23.66 27.09 0.89
CA GLN A 10 -22.20 27.14 0.93
C GLN A 10 -21.65 28.08 2.00
N SER A 11 -22.32 29.21 2.29
CA SER A 11 -21.90 30.10 3.38
C SER A 11 -22.13 29.48 4.75
N ILE A 12 -23.21 28.71 4.94
CA ILE A 12 -23.45 27.96 6.18
C ILE A 12 -22.39 26.86 6.36
N ILE A 13 -22.03 26.13 5.30
CA ILE A 13 -20.97 25.11 5.35
C ILE A 13 -19.62 25.75 5.73
N ALA A 14 -19.25 26.86 5.08
CA ALA A 14 -18.01 27.57 5.38
C ALA A 14 -17.99 28.12 6.82
N TYR A 15 -19.12 28.61 7.31
CA TYR A 15 -19.25 29.06 8.70
C TYR A 15 -19.09 27.90 9.70
N LEU A 16 -19.72 26.75 9.45
CA LEU A 16 -19.59 25.57 10.31
C LEU A 16 -18.16 25.00 10.30
N GLN A 17 -17.49 25.01 9.14
CA GLN A 17 -16.06 24.65 9.04
C GLN A 17 -15.19 25.60 9.87
N GLN A 18 -15.38 26.91 9.75
CA GLN A 18 -14.62 27.90 10.54
C GLN A 18 -14.86 27.77 12.05
N LYS A 19 -16.06 27.34 12.45
CA LYS A 19 -16.41 27.10 13.86
C LYS A 19 -15.97 25.74 14.38
N GLY A 20 -15.41 24.88 13.55
CA GLY A 20 -14.91 23.56 13.96
C GLY A 20 -15.99 22.49 14.10
N TYR A 21 -17.16 22.66 13.45
CA TYR A 21 -18.24 21.66 13.42
C TYR A 21 -18.46 21.09 12.00
N PRO A 22 -17.43 20.47 11.37
CA PRO A 22 -17.56 19.92 10.02
C PRO A 22 -18.48 18.69 9.96
N GLU A 23 -18.71 17.99 11.08
CA GLU A 23 -19.62 16.83 11.16
C GLU A 23 -21.06 17.20 10.83
N VAL A 24 -21.55 18.31 11.39
CA VAL A 24 -22.91 18.82 11.12
C VAL A 24 -23.01 19.29 9.67
N ALA A 25 -21.95 19.91 9.13
CA ALA A 25 -21.91 20.37 7.75
C ALA A 25 -22.04 19.22 6.74
N LEU A 26 -21.50 18.04 7.05
CA LEU A 26 -21.53 16.85 6.18
C LEU A 26 -22.95 16.41 5.78
N HIS A 27 -23.93 16.59 6.67
CA HIS A 27 -25.33 16.25 6.42
C HIS A 27 -26.02 17.18 5.43
N PHE A 28 -25.60 18.45 5.37
CA PHE A 28 -26.22 19.47 4.53
C PHE A 28 -25.61 19.55 3.12
N VAL A 29 -24.46 18.92 2.90
CA VAL A 29 -23.76 18.96 1.61
C VAL A 29 -24.38 17.99 0.62
N LYS A 30 -24.71 18.50 -0.57
CA LYS A 30 -25.21 17.69 -1.70
C LYS A 30 -24.14 17.40 -2.75
N ASP A 31 -23.09 18.21 -2.80
CA ASP A 31 -21.98 18.06 -3.75
C ASP A 31 -20.96 17.05 -3.23
N GLU A 32 -20.64 16.03 -4.04
CA GLU A 32 -19.79 14.91 -3.63
C GLU A 32 -18.34 15.31 -3.39
N ARG A 33 -17.81 16.28 -4.17
CA ARG A 33 -16.45 16.80 -3.98
C ARG A 33 -16.30 17.54 -2.65
N THR A 34 -17.26 18.39 -2.35
CA THR A 34 -17.30 19.13 -1.08
C THR A 34 -17.54 18.16 0.10
N ARG A 35 -18.41 17.16 -0.08
CA ARG A 35 -18.65 16.10 0.92
C ARG A 35 -17.37 15.31 1.20
N PHE A 36 -16.61 14.94 0.18
CA PHE A 36 -15.34 14.24 0.33
C PHE A 36 -14.33 15.06 1.16
N GLY A 37 -14.16 16.35 0.82
CA GLY A 37 -13.25 17.24 1.57
C GLY A 37 -13.63 17.34 3.05
N LEU A 38 -14.92 17.56 3.34
CA LEU A 38 -15.44 17.61 4.70
C LEU A 38 -15.28 16.28 5.45
N ALA A 39 -15.57 15.16 4.79
CA ALA A 39 -15.45 13.84 5.41
C ALA A 39 -14.00 13.53 5.83
N LEU A 40 -13.02 13.93 5.00
CA LEU A 40 -11.60 13.83 5.34
C LEU A 40 -11.22 14.73 6.52
N GLU A 41 -11.75 15.95 6.61
CA GLU A 41 -11.53 16.87 7.74
C GLU A 41 -12.11 16.31 9.05
N CYS A 42 -13.29 15.71 8.99
CA CYS A 42 -13.91 15.03 10.14
C CYS A 42 -13.20 13.73 10.54
N GLY A 43 -12.36 13.17 9.66
CA GLY A 43 -11.82 11.83 9.85
C GLY A 43 -12.87 10.72 9.71
N ASN A 44 -14.04 11.00 9.14
CA ASN A 44 -15.07 9.99 8.87
C ASN A 44 -14.74 9.28 7.56
N ILE A 45 -14.05 8.14 7.65
CA ILE A 45 -13.55 7.43 6.47
C ILE A 45 -14.67 6.74 5.69
N ASP A 46 -15.73 6.27 6.35
CA ASP A 46 -16.84 5.61 5.66
C ASP A 46 -17.56 6.57 4.71
N ALA A 47 -17.89 7.77 5.20
CA ALA A 47 -18.48 8.81 4.36
C ALA A 47 -17.51 9.29 3.26
N ALA A 48 -16.21 9.36 3.56
CA ALA A 48 -15.20 9.72 2.56
C ALA A 48 -15.04 8.63 1.48
N LEU A 49 -15.20 7.36 1.85
CA LEU A 49 -15.13 6.21 0.95
C LEU A 49 -16.34 6.14 0.02
N GLU A 50 -17.55 6.40 0.52
CA GLU A 50 -18.75 6.53 -0.31
C GLU A 50 -18.60 7.67 -1.33
N ALA A 51 -18.17 8.84 -0.89
CA ALA A 51 -17.93 9.98 -1.77
C ALA A 51 -16.81 9.71 -2.78
N ALA A 52 -15.72 9.04 -2.38
CA ALA A 52 -14.63 8.68 -3.29
C ALA A 52 -15.07 7.66 -4.35
N ARG A 53 -15.95 6.71 -4.01
CA ARG A 53 -16.54 5.76 -4.97
C ARG A 53 -17.42 6.45 -6.00
N ALA A 54 -18.16 7.47 -5.60
CA ALA A 54 -19.02 8.23 -6.51
C ALA A 54 -18.20 9.13 -7.46
N LEU A 55 -17.13 9.76 -6.95
CA LEU A 55 -16.25 10.62 -7.75
C LEU A 55 -15.31 9.84 -8.68
N ASP A 56 -14.83 8.66 -8.27
CA ASP A 56 -13.85 7.80 -8.95
C ASP A 56 -12.59 8.50 -9.50
N ASP A 57 -12.20 9.61 -8.84
CA ASP A 57 -11.02 10.39 -9.21
C ASP A 57 -9.76 9.81 -8.53
N LYS A 58 -8.68 9.59 -9.30
CA LYS A 58 -7.39 9.06 -8.78
C LYS A 58 -6.83 9.90 -7.63
N ALA A 59 -6.90 11.23 -7.73
CA ALA A 59 -6.41 12.14 -6.70
C ALA A 59 -7.22 12.03 -5.39
N CYS A 60 -8.52 11.74 -5.48
CA CYS A 60 -9.36 11.51 -4.30
C CYS A 60 -8.96 10.21 -3.61
N TRP A 61 -8.71 9.14 -4.36
CA TRP A 61 -8.23 7.87 -3.81
C TRP A 61 -6.87 8.00 -3.12
N GLU A 62 -5.94 8.79 -3.67
CA GLU A 62 -4.64 9.05 -3.04
C GLU A 62 -4.78 9.81 -1.71
N LYS A 63 -5.65 10.85 -1.67
CA LYS A 63 -5.95 11.59 -0.44
C LYS A 63 -6.63 10.72 0.61
N LEU A 64 -7.61 9.92 0.21
CA LEU A 64 -8.29 8.97 1.09
C LEU A 64 -7.31 7.96 1.69
N GLY A 65 -6.44 7.38 0.85
CA GLY A 65 -5.41 6.44 1.29
C GLY A 65 -4.45 7.07 2.31
N ALA A 66 -4.05 8.33 2.13
CA ALA A 66 -3.18 9.03 3.07
C ALA A 66 -3.84 9.25 4.45
N VAL A 67 -5.13 9.63 4.48
CA VAL A 67 -5.87 9.83 5.74
C VAL A 67 -6.18 8.48 6.40
N ALA A 68 -6.60 7.48 5.63
CA ALA A 68 -6.85 6.13 6.14
C ALA A 68 -5.59 5.50 6.74
N LEU A 69 -4.42 5.73 6.14
CA LEU A 69 -3.14 5.27 6.68
C LEU A 69 -2.82 5.93 8.04
N ARG A 70 -3.10 7.22 8.20
CA ARG A 70 -2.91 7.93 9.48
C ARG A 70 -3.79 7.38 10.60
N GLN A 71 -4.98 6.87 10.26
CA GLN A 71 -5.88 6.23 11.22
C GLN A 71 -5.58 4.74 11.45
N GLY A 72 -4.74 4.12 10.61
CA GLY A 72 -4.47 2.68 10.68
C GLY A 72 -5.56 1.79 10.06
N ASN A 73 -6.43 2.36 9.21
CA ASN A 73 -7.45 1.64 8.45
C ASN A 73 -6.84 1.03 7.17
N HIS A 74 -6.07 -0.05 7.33
CA HIS A 74 -5.31 -0.66 6.22
C HIS A 74 -6.19 -1.27 5.13
N GLN A 75 -7.41 -1.74 5.43
CA GLN A 75 -8.33 -2.28 4.44
C GLN A 75 -8.73 -1.23 3.38
N ILE A 76 -8.95 0.01 3.83
CA ILE A 76 -9.33 1.13 2.94
C ILE A 76 -8.11 1.61 2.16
N VAL A 77 -6.93 1.58 2.77
CA VAL A 77 -5.65 1.83 2.09
C VAL A 77 -5.40 0.80 0.99
N GLU A 78 -5.66 -0.48 1.24
CA GLU A 78 -5.56 -1.56 0.24
C GLU A 78 -6.46 -1.26 -0.96
N MET A 79 -7.73 -0.92 -0.71
CA MET A 79 -8.69 -0.59 -1.76
C MET A 79 -8.26 0.65 -2.56
N ALA A 80 -7.75 1.68 -1.90
CA ALA A 80 -7.24 2.89 -2.54
C ALA A 80 -6.01 2.60 -3.42
N TYR A 81 -5.06 1.77 -2.96
CA TYR A 81 -3.88 1.40 -3.74
C TYR A 81 -4.21 0.51 -4.95
N GLN A 82 -5.20 -0.38 -4.82
CA GLN A 82 -5.70 -1.15 -5.96
C GLN A 82 -6.32 -0.24 -7.03
N ARG A 83 -7.14 0.74 -6.63
CA ARG A 83 -7.78 1.71 -7.55
C ARG A 83 -6.77 2.64 -8.23
N THR A 84 -5.80 3.15 -7.47
CA THR A 84 -4.73 4.02 -7.99
C THR A 84 -3.66 3.26 -8.79
N LYS A 85 -3.70 1.92 -8.79
CA LYS A 85 -2.71 1.01 -9.40
C LYS A 85 -1.30 1.20 -8.84
N ASN A 86 -1.19 1.54 -7.56
CA ASN A 86 0.10 1.71 -6.88
C ASN A 86 0.52 0.39 -6.20
N PHE A 87 1.15 -0.49 -6.97
CA PHE A 87 1.47 -1.85 -6.54
C PHE A 87 2.66 -1.92 -5.59
N GLU A 88 3.66 -1.04 -5.71
CA GLU A 88 4.81 -1.02 -4.80
C GLU A 88 4.38 -0.74 -3.36
N ARG A 89 3.53 0.30 -3.16
CA ARG A 89 2.97 0.63 -1.84
C ARG A 89 2.06 -0.48 -1.33
N LEU A 90 1.37 -1.18 -2.22
CA LEU A 90 0.51 -2.31 -1.88
C LEU A 90 1.33 -3.54 -1.42
N SER A 91 2.43 -3.85 -2.11
CA SER A 91 3.38 -4.89 -1.69
C SER A 91 3.96 -4.60 -0.31
N PHE A 92 4.34 -3.34 -0.06
CA PHE A 92 4.83 -2.90 1.24
C PHE A 92 3.76 -2.99 2.33
N LEU A 93 2.50 -2.66 2.02
CA LEU A 93 1.38 -2.85 2.95
C LEU A 93 1.21 -4.32 3.32
N TYR A 94 1.31 -5.25 2.36
CA TYR A 94 1.24 -6.68 2.63
C TYR A 94 2.41 -7.20 3.44
N LEU A 95 3.59 -6.63 3.26
CA LEU A 95 4.75 -6.92 4.11
C LEU A 95 4.48 -6.52 5.57
N ILE A 96 3.97 -5.31 5.81
CA ILE A 96 3.71 -4.80 7.18
C ILE A 96 2.55 -5.55 7.84
N THR A 97 1.48 -5.81 7.10
CA THR A 97 0.32 -6.57 7.60
C THR A 97 0.61 -8.06 7.76
N GLY A 98 1.66 -8.55 7.09
CA GLY A 98 2.08 -9.92 7.18
C GLY A 98 1.34 -10.89 6.27
N ASN A 99 0.60 -10.38 5.27
CA ASN A 99 -0.20 -11.22 4.40
C ASN A 99 0.64 -11.81 3.26
N VAL A 100 1.24 -12.97 3.52
CA VAL A 100 2.10 -13.70 2.56
C VAL A 100 1.31 -14.18 1.34
N GLU A 101 0.04 -14.54 1.50
CA GLU A 101 -0.79 -15.01 0.38
C GLU A 101 -1.06 -13.92 -0.65
N LYS A 102 -1.44 -12.72 -0.18
CA LYS A 102 -1.65 -11.55 -1.04
C LYS A 102 -0.34 -11.10 -1.68
N LEU A 103 0.78 -11.22 -0.97
CA LEU A 103 2.10 -10.94 -1.53
C LEU A 103 2.48 -11.90 -2.67
N ARG A 104 2.19 -13.20 -2.54
CA ARG A 104 2.36 -14.18 -3.64
C ARG A 104 1.47 -13.87 -4.84
N LYS A 105 0.22 -13.45 -4.61
CA LYS A 105 -0.67 -13.00 -5.69
C LYS A 105 -0.08 -11.76 -6.39
N MET A 106 0.52 -10.84 -5.63
CA MET A 106 1.17 -9.65 -6.18
C MET A 106 2.36 -9.99 -7.07
N MET A 107 3.14 -11.01 -6.70
CA MET A 107 4.25 -11.50 -7.52
C MET A 107 3.78 -11.94 -8.92
N LYS A 108 2.69 -12.71 -9.01
CA LYS A 108 2.07 -13.11 -10.30
C LYS A 108 1.57 -11.92 -11.10
N ILE A 109 1.03 -10.90 -10.43
CA ILE A 109 0.57 -9.66 -11.09
C ILE A 109 1.77 -8.91 -11.69
N SER A 110 2.89 -8.81 -10.96
CA SER A 110 4.13 -8.20 -11.46
C SER A 110 4.68 -8.95 -12.68
N GLU A 111 4.65 -10.29 -12.65
CA GLU A 111 5.05 -11.13 -13.78
C GLU A 111 4.21 -10.86 -15.04
N ILE A 112 2.88 -10.85 -14.92
CA ILE A 112 1.96 -10.55 -16.04
C ILE A 112 2.21 -9.14 -16.61
N ARG A 113 2.52 -8.17 -15.74
CA ARG A 113 2.81 -6.78 -16.14
C ARG A 113 4.23 -6.58 -16.65
N LYS A 114 5.08 -7.62 -16.61
CA LYS A 114 6.52 -7.57 -16.93
C LYS A 114 7.29 -6.53 -16.12
N ASP A 115 6.85 -6.28 -14.88
CA ASP A 115 7.55 -5.41 -13.94
C ASP A 115 8.57 -6.23 -13.15
N VAL A 116 9.77 -6.34 -13.71
CA VAL A 116 10.90 -7.09 -13.17
C VAL A 116 11.29 -6.58 -11.77
N SER A 117 11.33 -5.27 -11.59
CA SER A 117 11.71 -4.66 -10.31
C SER A 117 10.67 -5.03 -9.25
N GLY A 118 9.38 -4.84 -9.54
CA GLY A 118 8.30 -5.21 -8.63
C GLY A 118 8.31 -6.71 -8.28
N GLN A 119 8.57 -7.58 -9.26
CA GLN A 119 8.69 -9.02 -9.03
C GLN A 119 9.85 -9.37 -8.10
N TYR A 120 11.03 -8.75 -8.29
CA TYR A 120 12.19 -8.97 -7.42
C TYR A 120 11.93 -8.52 -5.98
N HIS A 121 11.33 -7.32 -5.79
CA HIS A 121 10.96 -6.83 -4.46
C HIS A 121 9.96 -7.76 -3.77
N ASN A 122 8.94 -8.23 -4.50
CA ASN A 122 7.96 -9.18 -3.96
C ASN A 122 8.60 -10.51 -3.58
N ALA A 123 9.54 -11.02 -4.37
CA ALA A 123 10.27 -12.25 -4.08
C ALA A 123 11.19 -12.08 -2.85
N LEU A 124 11.81 -10.90 -2.71
CA LEU A 124 12.58 -10.55 -1.52
C LEU A 124 11.71 -10.50 -0.26
N TYR A 125 10.54 -9.87 -0.34
CA TYR A 125 9.59 -9.80 0.78
C TYR A 125 9.00 -11.18 1.14
N ALA A 126 8.77 -12.05 0.16
CA ALA A 126 8.30 -13.41 0.39
C ALA A 126 9.42 -14.35 0.89
N GLY A 127 10.69 -13.96 0.72
CA GLY A 127 11.84 -14.81 1.01
C GLY A 127 12.00 -15.98 0.03
N ASP A 128 11.43 -15.86 -1.17
CA ASP A 128 11.50 -16.84 -2.25
C ASP A 128 12.80 -16.65 -3.04
N VAL A 129 13.74 -17.56 -2.84
CA VAL A 129 15.07 -17.49 -3.46
C VAL A 129 15.05 -18.05 -4.88
N GLU A 130 14.23 -19.07 -5.13
CA GLU A 130 14.15 -19.71 -6.45
C GLU A 130 13.63 -18.73 -7.49
N GLU A 131 12.57 -17.99 -7.16
CA GLU A 131 12.03 -16.94 -8.04
C GLU A 131 13.04 -15.81 -8.27
N ARG A 132 13.86 -15.45 -7.27
CA ARG A 132 14.95 -14.48 -7.46
C ARG A 132 16.00 -14.99 -8.44
N VAL A 133 16.40 -16.25 -8.32
CA VAL A 133 17.38 -16.87 -9.24
C VAL A 133 16.81 -16.97 -10.65
N LYS A 134 15.56 -17.43 -10.81
CA LYS A 134 14.88 -17.49 -12.13
C LYS A 134 14.78 -16.11 -12.79
N LEU A 135 14.45 -15.08 -12.02
CA LEU A 135 14.36 -13.72 -12.55
C LEU A 135 15.74 -13.18 -12.96
N LEU A 136 16.79 -13.45 -12.19
CA LEU A 136 18.16 -13.05 -12.55
C LEU A 136 18.68 -13.80 -13.79
N LYS A 137 18.32 -15.09 -13.94
CA LYS A 137 18.56 -15.88 -15.15
C LYS A 137 17.87 -15.26 -16.36
N SER A 138 16.59 -14.92 -16.26
CA SER A 138 15.81 -14.36 -17.39
C SER A 138 16.31 -12.99 -17.85
N LEU A 139 16.95 -12.22 -16.96
CA LEU A 139 17.61 -10.95 -17.28
C LEU A 139 19.02 -11.10 -17.87
N GLY A 140 19.55 -12.32 -17.97
CA GLY A 140 20.90 -12.59 -18.43
C GLY A 140 22.00 -12.24 -17.41
N GLN A 141 21.63 -11.98 -16.14
CA GLN A 141 22.59 -11.68 -15.06
C GLN A 141 23.08 -12.97 -14.38
N GLY A 142 23.77 -13.82 -15.15
CA GLY A 142 24.24 -15.13 -14.70
C GLY A 142 25.15 -15.07 -13.47
N SER A 143 26.05 -14.09 -13.37
CA SER A 143 26.95 -13.95 -12.22
C SER A 143 26.21 -13.70 -10.90
N LEU A 144 25.15 -12.88 -10.93
CA LEU A 144 24.35 -12.56 -9.75
C LEU A 144 23.38 -13.70 -9.41
N ALA A 145 22.82 -14.37 -10.42
CA ALA A 145 22.02 -15.57 -10.24
C ALA A 145 22.84 -16.68 -9.57
N TYR A 146 24.07 -16.92 -10.05
CA TYR A 146 25.01 -17.87 -9.48
C TYR A 146 25.35 -17.53 -8.03
N LEU A 147 25.75 -16.28 -7.76
CA LEU A 147 26.08 -15.84 -6.40
C LEU A 147 24.89 -16.04 -5.47
N THR A 148 23.67 -15.71 -5.91
CA THR A 148 22.45 -15.88 -5.12
C THR A 148 22.17 -17.36 -4.84
N ALA A 149 22.28 -18.24 -5.84
CA ALA A 149 22.08 -19.68 -5.67
C ALA A 149 23.14 -20.30 -4.73
N ALA A 150 24.42 -20.02 -4.96
CA ALA A 150 25.52 -20.53 -4.16
C ALA A 150 25.48 -20.02 -2.71
N THR A 151 25.10 -18.76 -2.51
CA THR A 151 24.92 -18.16 -1.17
C THR A 151 23.77 -18.81 -0.38
N HIS A 152 22.76 -19.33 -1.06
CA HIS A 152 21.58 -19.91 -0.44
C HIS A 152 21.57 -21.45 -0.43
N GLY A 153 22.67 -22.10 -0.84
CA GLY A 153 22.83 -23.56 -0.83
C GLY A 153 22.09 -24.29 -1.97
N LEU A 154 21.71 -23.59 -3.03
CA LEU A 154 21.09 -24.18 -4.22
C LEU A 154 22.18 -24.63 -5.20
N GLU A 155 22.88 -25.71 -4.86
CA GLU A 155 24.06 -26.19 -5.61
C GLU A 155 23.71 -26.62 -7.03
N GLU A 156 22.63 -27.40 -7.22
CA GLU A 156 22.18 -27.86 -8.56
C GLU A 156 21.85 -26.70 -9.50
N GLU A 157 21.08 -25.71 -9.02
CA GLU A 157 20.74 -24.51 -9.79
C GLU A 157 21.99 -23.67 -10.10
N SER A 158 22.96 -23.64 -9.18
CA SER A 158 24.22 -22.90 -9.37
C SER A 158 25.11 -23.53 -10.45
N GLU A 159 25.16 -24.85 -10.52
CA GLU A 159 25.90 -25.59 -11.56
C GLU A 159 25.24 -25.44 -12.93
N ASN A 160 23.91 -25.49 -12.99
CA ASN A 160 23.15 -25.21 -14.21
C ASN A 160 23.43 -23.79 -14.74
N ILE A 161 23.50 -22.78 -13.86
CA ILE A 161 23.83 -21.39 -14.26
C ILE A 161 25.25 -21.30 -14.79
N LYS A 162 26.21 -21.97 -14.15
CA LYS A 162 27.61 -22.01 -14.61
C LYS A 162 27.71 -22.59 -16.02
N ALA A 163 27.01 -23.69 -16.28
CA ALA A 163 26.99 -24.36 -17.57
C ALA A 163 26.31 -23.51 -18.66
N GLU A 164 25.17 -22.87 -18.34
CA GLU A 164 24.43 -22.04 -19.31
C GLU A 164 25.16 -20.76 -19.70
N PHE A 165 25.83 -20.09 -18.75
CA PHE A 165 26.44 -18.78 -18.98
C PHE A 165 27.94 -18.82 -19.29
N ASN A 166 28.56 -20.01 -19.31
CA ASN A 166 30.02 -20.19 -19.50
C ASN A 166 30.83 -19.18 -18.67
N LEU A 167 30.48 -19.04 -17.40
CA LEU A 167 31.12 -18.08 -16.50
C LEU A 167 32.57 -18.50 -16.28
N ASP A 168 33.52 -17.73 -16.81
CA ASP A 168 34.95 -17.89 -16.56
C ASP A 168 35.17 -18.03 -15.04
N SER A 169 35.86 -19.10 -14.62
CA SER A 169 36.18 -19.39 -13.22
C SER A 169 36.82 -18.20 -12.48
N ASP A 170 37.52 -17.32 -13.21
CA ASP A 170 38.19 -16.12 -12.70
C ASP A 170 37.27 -14.91 -12.46
N LYS A 171 36.07 -14.89 -13.04
CA LYS A 171 35.07 -13.80 -12.85
C LYS A 171 34.00 -14.15 -11.82
N ILE A 172 34.07 -15.34 -11.21
CA ILE A 172 33.10 -15.78 -10.22
C ILE A 172 33.39 -15.08 -8.88
N PRO A 173 32.47 -14.25 -8.36
CA PRO A 173 32.65 -13.65 -7.05
C PRO A 173 32.70 -14.74 -5.97
N ALA A 174 33.66 -14.61 -5.04
CA ALA A 174 33.78 -15.51 -3.89
C ALA A 174 32.51 -15.43 -3.02
N VAL A 175 31.95 -16.59 -2.71
CA VAL A 175 30.77 -16.70 -1.85
C VAL A 175 31.18 -16.41 -0.41
N ASN A 176 30.45 -15.52 0.26
CA ASN A 176 30.71 -15.23 1.66
C ASN A 176 30.11 -16.35 2.54
N PRO A 177 30.91 -17.07 3.35
CA PRO A 177 30.43 -18.17 4.18
C PRO A 177 29.47 -17.75 5.29
N ASN A 178 29.41 -16.46 5.65
CA ASN A 178 28.51 -15.93 6.69
C ASN A 178 27.20 -15.37 6.13
N ALA A 179 26.96 -15.50 4.83
CA ALA A 179 25.78 -14.92 4.21
C ALA A 179 24.51 -15.65 4.67
N ARG A 180 23.65 -14.93 5.40
CA ARG A 180 22.36 -15.43 5.87
C ARG A 180 21.24 -14.89 4.99
N LEU A 181 20.27 -15.74 4.69
CA LEU A 181 19.07 -15.32 3.97
C LEU A 181 18.34 -14.25 4.78
N LEU A 182 18.24 -13.05 4.20
CA LEU A 182 17.47 -11.96 4.77
C LEU A 182 16.00 -12.22 4.46
N ARG A 183 15.28 -12.83 5.41
CA ARG A 183 13.83 -12.93 5.39
C ARG A 183 13.25 -11.90 6.36
N PRO A 184 12.20 -11.16 5.97
CA PRO A 184 11.43 -10.44 6.98
C PRO A 184 10.86 -11.44 8.00
N ALA A 185 10.73 -11.01 9.25
CA ALA A 185 10.19 -11.86 10.29
C ALA A 185 8.78 -12.31 9.89
N VAL A 186 8.53 -13.63 9.91
CA VAL A 186 7.22 -14.18 9.63
C VAL A 186 6.27 -13.72 10.75
N PRO A 187 5.20 -13.00 10.44
CA PRO A 187 4.26 -12.54 11.46
C PRO A 187 3.60 -13.73 12.15
N VAL A 188 3.51 -13.66 13.47
CA VAL A 188 2.87 -14.70 14.30
C VAL A 188 1.36 -14.77 14.03
N LEU A 189 0.75 -13.64 13.69
CA LEU A 189 -0.65 -13.53 13.27
C LEU A 189 -0.74 -12.55 12.08
N PRO A 190 -1.43 -12.91 11.00
CA PRO A 190 -1.76 -11.94 9.95
C PRO A 190 -2.73 -10.89 10.52
N ASN A 191 -2.38 -9.61 10.39
CA ASN A 191 -3.27 -8.52 10.80
C ASN A 191 -4.39 -8.35 9.77
N GLU A 192 -5.48 -9.11 9.94
CA GLU A 192 -6.67 -9.00 9.10
C GLU A 192 -7.57 -7.83 9.50
N VAL A 193 -7.48 -7.41 10.77
CA VAL A 193 -8.32 -6.37 11.36
C VAL A 193 -7.60 -5.03 11.34
N ASN A 194 -8.34 -3.95 11.07
CA ASN A 194 -7.82 -2.58 11.14
C ASN A 194 -7.24 -2.28 12.53
N TRP A 195 -6.34 -1.29 12.60
CA TRP A 195 -5.78 -0.86 13.87
C TRP A 195 -6.92 -0.47 14.83
N PRO A 196 -6.89 -0.93 16.09
CA PRO A 196 -7.98 -0.67 17.01
C PRO A 196 -8.11 0.83 17.26
N LEU A 197 -9.28 1.37 16.93
CA LEU A 197 -9.63 2.75 17.20
C LEU A 197 -10.30 2.82 18.57
N LEU A 198 -9.91 3.81 19.36
CA LEU A 198 -10.67 4.16 20.55
C LEU A 198 -12.01 4.75 20.09
N THR A 199 -13.12 4.26 20.64
CA THR A 199 -14.44 4.87 20.46
C THR A 199 -14.53 6.15 21.29
N VAL A 200 -13.68 7.14 20.98
CA VAL A 200 -13.83 8.49 21.52
C VAL A 200 -14.80 9.20 20.60
N SER A 201 -16.10 9.02 20.86
CA SER A 201 -17.06 10.01 20.39
C SER A 201 -16.70 11.32 21.10
N LYS A 202 -16.04 12.25 20.41
CA LYS A 202 -15.97 13.61 20.92
C LYS A 202 -17.41 14.05 21.10
N SER A 203 -17.81 14.27 22.35
CA SER A 203 -19.14 14.77 22.63
C SER A 203 -19.26 16.11 21.92
N VAL A 204 -20.36 16.31 21.18
CA VAL A 204 -20.69 17.54 20.45
C VAL A 204 -20.51 18.81 21.31
N PHE A 205 -20.48 18.66 22.64
CA PHE A 205 -20.37 19.70 23.63
C PHE A 205 -18.97 19.95 24.20
N GLU A 206 -17.96 19.12 23.96
CA GLU A 206 -16.63 19.32 24.57
C GLU A 206 -15.92 20.60 24.09
N GLY A 207 -16.17 21.03 22.85
CA GLY A 207 -15.67 22.30 22.32
C GLY A 207 -16.44 23.54 22.81
N ALA A 208 -17.64 23.36 23.37
CA ALA A 208 -18.49 24.45 23.83
C ALA A 208 -18.32 24.79 25.32
N VAL A 209 -17.74 23.88 26.12
CA VAL A 209 -17.58 24.04 27.58
C VAL A 209 -16.21 24.60 27.98
N SER A 210 -15.27 24.72 27.03
CA SER A 210 -13.98 25.39 27.28
C SER A 210 -14.01 26.85 26.81
N LYS A 211 -14.83 27.68 27.46
CA LYS A 211 -14.68 29.15 27.53
C LYS A 211 -15.19 29.69 28.84
#